data_AF-A6GI71-F1
#
_entry.id   AF-A6GI71-F1
#
_cell.length_a   1.000
_cell.length_b   1.000
_cell.length_c   1.000
_cell.angle_alpha   90.00
_cell.angle_beta   90.00
_cell.angle_gamma   90.00
#
_symmetry.space_group_name_H-M   'P 1'
#
loop_
_entity.id
_entity.type
_entity.pdbx_description
1 polymer ?
#
loop_
_entity_poly.entity_id
_entity_poly.type
_entity_poly.pdbx_seq_one_letter_code
_entity_poly.pdbx_strand_id
1 'polypeptide(L)'
;MLPSSQDLHPKSGARFVFEREDEAGLRYALLIYLPEQRLWRGGLRRDADGSATIEDESGAPVDAAAEGVDEALRWAFAEGLKLARVLRKDPKPRLTRWRG
;
A
#
# COMPACT_ATOMS: atom_id res chain seq x y z
N MET A 1 5.88 24.49 -1.72
CA MET A 1 4.53 24.13 -2.18
C MET A 1 4.28 22.68 -1.79
N LEU A 2 3.41 22.44 -0.81
CA LEU A 2 2.92 21.08 -0.56
C LEU A 2 1.98 20.72 -1.72
N PRO A 3 2.09 19.51 -2.31
CA PRO A 3 1.14 19.09 -3.34
C PRO A 3 -0.28 19.19 -2.77
N SER A 4 -1.19 19.77 -3.56
CA SER A 4 -2.59 19.88 -3.18
C SER A 4 -3.12 18.47 -2.90
N SER A 5 -4.00 18.31 -1.89
CA SER A 5 -4.63 17.01 -1.62
C SER A 5 -5.32 16.43 -2.85
N GLN A 6 -5.76 17.28 -3.80
CA GLN A 6 -6.33 16.84 -5.07
C GLN A 6 -5.31 16.19 -6.02
N ASP A 7 -4.02 16.54 -5.95
CA ASP A 7 -2.95 15.92 -6.77
C ASP A 7 -2.57 14.51 -6.28
N LEU A 8 -3.09 14.08 -5.13
CA LEU A 8 -2.79 12.78 -4.55
C LEU A 8 -3.74 11.68 -5.05
N HIS A 9 -4.98 12.04 -5.40
CA HIS A 9 -6.02 11.10 -5.79
C HIS A 9 -6.14 10.97 -7.31
N PRO A 10 -5.97 9.77 -7.86
CA PRO A 10 -6.13 9.57 -9.29
C PRO A 10 -7.60 9.67 -9.73
N LYS A 11 -7.83 9.93 -11.02
CA LYS A 11 -9.15 9.76 -11.65
C LYS A 11 -9.50 8.28 -11.88
N SER A 12 -8.49 7.41 -12.04
CA SER A 12 -8.62 5.95 -12.20
C SER A 12 -7.39 5.23 -11.63
N GLY A 13 -7.56 3.99 -11.16
CA GLY A 13 -6.49 3.22 -10.53
C GLY A 13 -6.18 3.69 -9.10
N ALA A 14 -4.91 3.65 -8.68
CA ALA A 14 -4.47 4.05 -7.34
C ALA A 14 -3.02 4.57 -7.33
N ARG A 15 -2.75 5.45 -6.36
CA ARG A 15 -1.39 5.84 -5.99
C ARG A 15 -1.00 5.16 -4.68
N PHE A 16 0.11 4.44 -4.73
CA PHE A 16 0.67 3.73 -3.59
C PHE A 16 1.86 4.49 -3.03
N VAL A 17 1.91 4.61 -1.71
CA VAL A 17 3.05 5.13 -0.98
C VAL A 17 3.42 4.12 0.10
N PHE A 18 4.65 3.62 0.04
CA PHE A 18 5.26 2.80 1.07
C PHE A 18 6.36 3.62 1.75
N GLU A 19 6.33 3.73 3.06
CA GLU A 19 7.35 4.40 3.88
C GLU A 19 7.91 3.40 4.88
N ARG A 20 9.22 3.17 4.84
CA ARG A 20 9.87 2.15 5.68
C ARG A 20 9.87 2.60 7.14
N GLU A 21 9.43 1.71 8.02
CA GLU A 21 9.34 2.00 9.47
C GLU A 21 10.53 1.45 10.26
N ASP A 22 11.24 0.47 9.71
CA ASP A 22 12.34 -0.22 10.38
C ASP A 22 13.63 -0.23 9.55
N GLU A 23 14.77 -0.35 10.23
CA GLU A 23 16.07 -0.43 9.54
C GLU A 23 16.23 -1.74 8.78
N ALA A 24 15.62 -2.83 9.28
CA ALA A 24 15.60 -4.13 8.63
C ALA A 24 14.79 -4.13 7.31
N GLY A 25 13.93 -3.14 7.11
CA GLY A 25 13.03 -3.06 5.96
C GLY A 25 12.00 -4.17 5.94
N LEU A 26 11.57 -4.71 7.07
CA LEU A 26 10.50 -5.68 7.12
C LEU A 26 9.13 -5.01 7.30
N ARG A 27 9.09 -3.72 7.64
CA ARG A 27 7.85 -2.98 7.87
C ARG A 27 7.79 -1.68 7.08
N TYR A 28 6.62 -1.44 6.50
CA TYR A 28 6.31 -0.21 5.78
C TYR A 28 4.92 0.29 6.18
N ALA A 29 4.80 1.58 6.47
CA ALA A 29 3.51 2.27 6.42
C ALA A 29 3.04 2.31 4.96
N LEU A 30 1.78 1.98 4.72
CA LEU A 30 1.17 1.92 3.40
C LEU A 30 -0.01 2.89 3.32
N LEU A 31 0.08 3.82 2.37
CA LEU A 31 -1.02 4.69 1.96
C LEU A 31 -1.45 4.36 0.53
N ILE A 32 -2.75 4.19 0.33
CA ILE A 32 -3.34 3.95 -1.00
C ILE A 32 -4.36 5.06 -1.26
N TYR A 33 -4.01 5.98 -2.16
CA TYR A 33 -4.93 7.00 -2.64
C TYR A 33 -5.71 6.44 -3.83
N LEU A 34 -7.02 6.36 -3.65
CA LEU A 34 -8.01 5.87 -4.60
C LEU A 34 -8.75 7.05 -5.24
N PRO A 35 -9.57 6.81 -6.28
CA PRO A 35 -10.46 7.83 -6.85
C PRO A 35 -11.45 8.38 -5.82
N GLU A 36 -12.13 9.47 -6.18
CA GLU A 36 -13.15 10.10 -5.34
C GLU A 36 -12.63 10.56 -3.97
N GLN A 37 -11.35 10.94 -3.90
CA GLN A 37 -10.69 11.41 -2.67
C GLN A 37 -10.64 10.36 -1.55
N ARG A 38 -10.78 9.08 -1.91
CA ARG A 38 -10.69 7.97 -0.96
C ARG A 38 -9.24 7.66 -0.63
N LEU A 39 -8.96 7.41 0.64
CA LEU A 39 -7.64 7.03 1.14
C LEU A 39 -7.78 5.83 2.06
N TRP A 40 -6.98 4.80 1.80
CA TRP A 40 -6.80 3.68 2.70
C TRP A 40 -5.42 3.77 3.36
N ARG A 41 -5.36 3.45 4.66
CA ARG A 41 -4.15 3.46 5.48
C ARG A 41 -3.98 2.10 6.15
N GLY A 42 -2.74 1.69 6.30
CA GLY A 42 -2.37 0.48 7.02
C GLY A 42 -0.87 0.22 6.90
N GLY A 43 -0.49 -1.04 7.03
CA GLY A 43 0.88 -1.51 6.97
C GLY A 43 1.13 -2.50 5.85
N LEU A 44 2.41 -2.71 5.56
CA LEU A 44 2.92 -3.86 4.83
C LEU A 44 4.03 -4.47 5.68
N ARG A 45 3.79 -5.69 6.15
CA ARG A 45 4.79 -6.52 6.82
C ARG A 45 5.36 -7.52 5.83
N ARG A 46 6.67 -7.74 5.91
CA ARG A 46 7.38 -8.77 5.17
C ARG A 46 7.95 -9.78 6.14
N ASP A 47 7.84 -11.03 5.73
CA ASP A 47 8.46 -12.15 6.42
C ASP A 47 9.84 -12.43 5.82
N ALA A 48 10.68 -13.13 6.58
CA ALA A 48 12.06 -13.46 6.17
C ALA A 48 12.11 -14.38 4.93
N ASP A 49 11.04 -15.13 4.67
CA ASP A 49 10.84 -15.95 3.46
C ASP A 49 10.55 -15.11 2.20
N GLY A 50 10.32 -13.80 2.38
CA GLY A 50 10.00 -12.86 1.33
C GLY A 50 8.52 -12.85 0.92
N SER A 51 7.65 -13.45 1.74
CA SER A 51 6.20 -13.22 1.73
C SER A 51 5.90 -11.82 2.26
N ALA A 52 4.76 -11.26 1.84
CA ALA A 52 4.32 -9.96 2.28
C ALA A 52 2.83 -9.99 2.61
N THR A 53 2.46 -9.32 3.69
CA THR A 53 1.09 -9.22 4.20
C THR A 53 0.76 -7.75 4.32
N ILE A 54 -0.40 -7.36 3.79
CA ILE A 54 -0.97 -6.04 4.05
C ILE A 54 -1.74 -6.13 5.36
N GLU A 55 -1.51 -5.17 6.24
CA GLU A 55 -2.11 -5.08 7.56
C GLU A 55 -2.96 -3.80 7.65
N ASP A 56 -4.04 -3.82 8.41
CA ASP A 56 -4.82 -2.61 8.70
C ASP A 56 -4.11 -1.72 9.74
N GLU A 57 -4.75 -0.62 10.14
CA GLU A 57 -4.18 0.32 11.13
C GLU A 57 -4.00 -0.31 12.53
N SER A 58 -4.65 -1.44 12.81
CA SER A 58 -4.46 -2.21 14.06
C SER A 58 -3.29 -3.21 13.97
N GLY A 59 -2.70 -3.38 12.78
CA GLY A 59 -1.68 -4.39 12.52
C GLY A 59 -2.26 -5.78 12.22
N ALA A 60 -3.58 -5.89 12.03
CA ALA A 60 -4.21 -7.16 11.67
C ALA A 60 -4.11 -7.41 10.16
N PRO A 61 -3.82 -8.65 9.70
CA PRO A 61 -3.81 -8.98 8.28
C PRO A 61 -5.14 -8.64 7.59
N VAL A 62 -5.07 -7.93 6.47
CA VAL A 62 -6.23 -7.62 5.65
C VAL A 62 -6.62 -8.84 4.81
N ASP A 63 -7.85 -9.30 4.99
CA ASP A 63 -8.47 -10.24 4.06
C ASP A 63 -9.19 -9.48 2.94
N ALA A 64 -8.59 -9.49 1.74
CA ALA A 64 -9.20 -8.85 0.57
C ALA A 64 -10.52 -9.52 0.14
N ALA A 65 -10.81 -10.75 0.57
CA ALA A 65 -12.07 -11.43 0.30
C ALA A 65 -13.14 -11.15 1.36
N ALA A 66 -12.82 -10.41 2.43
CA ALA A 66 -13.76 -10.11 3.50
C ALA A 66 -14.98 -9.32 2.99
N GLU A 67 -16.12 -9.59 3.62
CA GLU A 67 -17.35 -8.84 3.42
C GLU A 67 -17.13 -7.36 3.80
N GLY A 68 -17.50 -6.44 2.92
CA GLY A 68 -17.28 -5.00 3.09
C GLY A 68 -16.03 -4.42 2.40
N VAL A 69 -15.12 -5.26 1.88
CA VAL A 69 -14.05 -4.77 1.00
C VAL A 69 -14.59 -4.63 -0.42
N ASP A 70 -14.60 -3.41 -0.96
CA ASP A 70 -15.05 -3.17 -2.34
C ASP A 70 -14.02 -3.56 -3.40
N GLU A 71 -14.46 -3.65 -4.66
CA GLU A 71 -13.63 -4.09 -5.78
C GLU A 71 -12.37 -3.25 -5.98
N ALA A 72 -12.45 -1.92 -5.78
CA ALA A 72 -11.32 -1.02 -5.94
C ALA A 72 -10.24 -1.29 -4.88
N LEU A 73 -10.64 -1.54 -3.63
CA LEU A 73 -9.73 -1.94 -2.56
C LEU A 73 -9.15 -3.33 -2.79
N ARG A 74 -9.96 -4.31 -3.21
CA ARG A 74 -9.45 -5.67 -3.54
C ARG A 74 -8.36 -5.62 -4.58
N TRP A 75 -8.61 -4.90 -5.68
CA TRP A 75 -7.62 -4.69 -6.73
C TRP A 75 -6.38 -3.97 -6.19
N ALA A 76 -6.58 -2.91 -5.38
CA ALA A 76 -5.46 -2.15 -4.84
C ALA A 76 -4.58 -2.99 -3.90
N PHE A 77 -5.16 -3.85 -3.06
CA PHE A 77 -4.39 -4.76 -2.22
C PHE A 77 -3.56 -5.76 -3.04
N ALA A 78 -4.15 -6.33 -4.10
CA ALA A 78 -3.43 -7.20 -5.01
C ALA A 78 -2.25 -6.49 -5.70
N GLU A 79 -2.44 -5.24 -6.15
CA GLU A 79 -1.35 -4.42 -6.71
C GLU A 79 -0.30 -4.02 -5.66
N GLY A 80 -0.72 -3.71 -4.44
CA GLY A 80 0.17 -3.44 -3.31
C GLY A 80 1.10 -4.61 -3.01
N LEU A 81 0.58 -5.84 -2.99
CA LEU A 81 1.37 -7.06 -2.82
C LEU A 81 2.35 -7.30 -3.98
N LYS A 82 2.01 -6.94 -5.22
CA LYS A 82 2.95 -6.98 -6.35
C LYS A 82 4.08 -5.96 -6.16
N LEU A 83 3.77 -4.76 -5.68
CA LEU A 83 4.77 -3.73 -5.38
C LEU A 83 5.67 -4.09 -4.20
N ALA A 84 5.17 -4.84 -3.22
CA ALA A 84 5.99 -5.38 -2.13
C ALA A 84 7.16 -6.24 -2.65
N ARG A 85 6.96 -6.97 -3.77
CA ARG A 85 8.04 -7.74 -4.42
C ARG A 85 9.17 -6.86 -4.95
N VAL A 86 8.87 -5.62 -5.35
CA VAL A 86 9.89 -4.64 -5.76
C VAL A 86 10.71 -4.23 -4.55
N LEU A 87 10.04 -3.88 -3.45
CA LEU A 87 10.71 -3.52 -2.20
C LEU A 87 11.55 -4.67 -1.66
N ARG A 88 11.18 -5.93 -1.89
CA ARG A 88 11.99 -7.09 -1.48
C ARG A 88 13.32 -7.13 -2.22
N LYS A 89 13.31 -6.86 -3.52
CA LYS A 89 14.51 -6.87 -4.37
C LYS A 89 15.39 -5.63 -4.16
N ASP A 90 14.76 -4.50 -3.86
CA ASP A 90 15.43 -3.21 -3.72
C ASP A 90 14.77 -2.43 -2.56
N PRO A 91 15.18 -2.69 -1.30
CA PRO A 91 14.61 -2.05 -0.13
C PRO A 91 14.97 -0.56 -0.10
N LYS A 92 13.96 0.30 -0.17
CA LYS A 92 14.14 1.77 -0.12
C LYS A 92 13.44 2.36 1.10
N PRO A 93 13.89 3.54 1.58
CA PRO A 93 13.18 4.28 2.61
C PRO A 93 11.75 4.65 2.22
N ARG A 94 11.52 4.92 0.92
CA ARG A 94 10.20 5.26 0.38
C ARG A 94 10.03 4.74 -1.03
N LEU A 95 8.85 4.20 -1.34
CA LEU A 95 8.42 3.87 -2.70
C LEU A 95 7.09 4.55 -2.99
N THR A 96 7.02 5.33 -4.07
CA THR A 96 5.76 5.89 -4.58
C THR A 96 5.52 5.39 -6.00
N ARG A 97 4.33 4.82 -6.26
CA ARG A 97 3.97 4.26 -7.56
C ARG A 97 2.51 4.53 -7.91
N TRP A 98 2.26 4.72 -9.19
CA TRP A 98 0.90 4.79 -9.76
C TRP A 98 0.60 3.46 -10.45
N ARG A 99 -0.62 2.95 -10.30
CA ARG A 99 -1.19 1.81 -11.05
C ARG A 99 -2.59 2.20 -11.51
N GLY A 100 -3.02 1.73 -12.67
CA GLY A 100 -4.33 2.02 -13.24
C GLY A 100 -4.42 1.53 -14.68
#